data_AF-A0A258SIE7-F1
#
_entry.id   AF-A0A258SIE7-F1
#
_cell.length_a   1.000
_cell.length_b   1.000
_cell.length_c   1.000
_cell.angle_alpha   90.00
_cell.angle_beta   90.00
_cell.angle_gamma   90.00
#
_symmetry.space_group_name_H-M   'P 1'
#
loop_
_entity.id
_entity.type
_entity.pdbx_description
1 polymer ?
#
loop_
_entity_poly.entity_id
_entity_poly.type
_entity_poly.pdbx_seq_one_letter_code
_entity_poly.pdbx_strand_id
1 'polypeptide(L)'
;MGVACTAVATVGFRSLPEADQSSVRELIETFDTFDDDNDPHGERDFGTIYQLVCGRWTTERPQSRDDERERVFWKLDYYDRAMRFASEDAANPAITRRVLTIMLSDEY
;
A
#
# COMPACT_ATOMS: atom_id res chain seq x y z
N MET A 1 -9.30 14.08 -7.97
CA MET A 1 -9.89 14.40 -6.65
C MET A 1 -10.74 13.21 -6.22
N GLY A 2 -10.07 12.16 -5.75
CA GLY A 2 -10.67 10.87 -5.42
C GLY A 2 -11.34 10.88 -4.05
N VAL A 3 -12.27 9.94 -3.88
CA VAL A 3 -13.04 9.67 -2.67
C VAL A 3 -12.14 9.67 -1.43
N ALA A 4 -12.55 10.35 -0.36
CA ALA A 4 -11.81 10.46 0.89
C ALA A 4 -11.41 9.08 1.46
N CYS A 5 -10.18 8.66 1.19
CA CYS A 5 -9.53 7.50 1.77
C CYS A 5 -8.91 7.90 3.12
N THR A 6 -9.07 7.06 4.14
CA THR A 6 -8.32 7.24 5.39
C THR A 6 -7.01 6.48 5.28
N ALA A 7 -5.88 7.18 5.26
CA ALA A 7 -4.55 6.56 5.25
C ALA A 7 -4.04 6.34 6.68
N VAL A 8 -3.67 5.12 6.99
CA VAL A 8 -3.04 4.68 8.24
C VAL A 8 -1.63 4.19 7.89
N ALA A 9 -0.65 4.61 8.68
CA ALA A 9 0.72 4.15 8.54
C ALA A 9 1.24 3.65 9.88
N THR A 10 1.96 2.53 9.86
CA THR A 10 2.58 1.95 11.05
C THR A 10 3.74 2.79 11.58
N VAL A 11 4.22 2.46 12.77
CA VAL A 11 5.32 3.18 13.41
C VAL A 11 6.62 2.97 12.64
N GLY A 12 6.88 1.77 12.12
CA GLY A 12 8.05 1.49 11.28
C GLY A 12 8.10 2.42 10.06
N PHE A 13 7.02 2.48 9.28
CA PHE A 13 6.95 3.36 8.12
C PHE A 13 7.08 4.84 8.49
N ARG A 14 6.43 5.28 9.58
CA ARG A 14 6.52 6.67 10.06
C ARG A 14 7.90 7.06 10.58
N SER A 15 8.75 6.09 10.87
CA SER A 15 10.13 6.31 11.30
C SER A 15 11.09 6.55 10.13
N LEU A 16 10.65 6.30 8.89
CA LEU A 16 11.41 6.64 7.69
C LEU A 16 11.50 8.17 7.50
N PRO A 17 12.54 8.67 6.80
CA PRO A 17 12.62 10.08 6.40
C PRO A 17 11.36 10.57 5.69
N GLU A 18 10.96 11.83 5.91
CA GLU A 18 9.75 12.38 5.29
C GLU A 18 9.79 12.36 3.75
N ALA A 19 10.99 12.46 3.17
CA ALA A 19 11.20 12.32 1.73
C ALA A 19 10.86 10.90 1.25
N ASP A 20 11.31 9.87 1.98
CA ASP A 20 11.01 8.47 1.68
C ASP A 20 9.51 8.19 1.83
N GLN A 21 8.89 8.68 2.90
CA GLN A 21 7.45 8.54 3.10
C GLN A 21 6.64 9.17 1.96
N SER A 22 7.08 10.34 1.47
CA SER A 22 6.43 11.05 0.38
C SER A 22 6.60 10.31 -0.95
N SER A 23 7.81 9.83 -1.27
CA SER A 23 8.07 9.02 -2.46
C SER A 23 7.25 7.74 -2.48
N VAL A 24 7.13 7.06 -1.34
CA VAL A 24 6.31 5.84 -1.25
C VAL A 24 4.83 6.18 -1.46
N ARG A 25 4.30 7.25 -0.86
CA ARG A 25 2.90 7.66 -1.07
C ARG A 25 2.60 8.00 -2.53
N GLU A 26 3.51 8.70 -3.21
CA GLU A 26 3.39 8.99 -4.64
C GLU A 26 3.33 7.70 -5.47
N LEU A 27 4.22 6.73 -5.17
CA LEU A 27 4.20 5.43 -5.84
C LEU A 27 2.93 4.62 -5.58
N ILE A 28 2.34 4.70 -4.38
CA ILE A 28 1.05 4.08 -4.06
C ILE A 28 -0.07 4.73 -4.89
N GLU A 29 -0.09 6.06 -4.98
CA GLU A 29 -1.12 6.79 -5.75
C GLU A 29 -1.07 6.47 -7.25
N THR A 30 0.12 6.15 -7.78
CA THR A 30 0.32 5.78 -9.19
C THR A 30 0.53 4.28 -9.41
N PHE A 31 0.24 3.44 -8.41
CA PHE A 31 0.51 2.02 -8.49
C PHE A 31 -0.42 1.35 -9.53
N ASP A 32 0.18 0.74 -10.56
CA ASP A 32 -0.53 -0.04 -11.58
C ASP A 32 0.15 -1.39 -11.86
N THR A 33 1.15 -1.77 -11.05
CA THR A 33 1.93 -3.00 -11.21
C THR A 33 1.24 -4.19 -10.50
N PHE A 34 0.05 -4.55 -10.98
CA PHE A 34 -0.69 -5.69 -10.46
C PHE A 34 -0.30 -6.98 -11.20
N ASP A 35 0.01 -8.03 -10.46
CA ASP A 35 0.40 -9.36 -10.96
C ASP A 35 -0.32 -10.47 -10.19
N ASP A 36 -0.22 -11.73 -10.64
CA ASP A 36 -0.88 -12.87 -9.98
C ASP A 36 -0.42 -13.10 -8.51
N ASP A 37 0.72 -12.53 -8.11
CA ASP A 37 1.28 -12.69 -6.75
C ASP A 37 0.66 -11.66 -5.79
N ASN A 38 0.41 -10.44 -6.26
CA ASN A 38 -0.12 -9.35 -5.46
C ASN A 38 -1.62 -9.08 -5.66
N ASP A 39 -2.23 -9.61 -6.72
CA ASP A 39 -3.64 -9.41 -7.08
C ASP A 39 -4.30 -10.68 -7.67
N PRO A 40 -4.28 -11.83 -6.96
CA PRO A 40 -4.82 -13.10 -7.46
C PRO A 40 -6.34 -13.04 -7.75
N HIS A 41 -7.03 -12.05 -7.19
CA HIS A 41 -8.47 -11.88 -7.29
C HIS A 41 -8.89 -10.66 -8.14
N GLY A 42 -7.95 -9.86 -8.66
CA GLY A 42 -8.26 -8.69 -9.48
C GLY A 42 -8.84 -7.50 -8.69
N GLU A 43 -8.72 -7.53 -7.37
CA GLU A 43 -9.29 -6.57 -6.42
C GLU A 43 -8.42 -5.30 -6.31
N ARG A 44 -7.15 -5.37 -6.74
CA ARG A 44 -6.20 -4.25 -6.80
C ARG A 44 -6.06 -3.53 -5.47
N ASP A 45 -6.11 -4.28 -4.38
CA ASP A 45 -6.16 -3.79 -3.01
C ASP A 45 -4.91 -4.11 -2.20
N PHE A 46 -3.91 -4.76 -2.80
CA PHE A 46 -2.62 -5.05 -2.18
C PHE A 46 -1.47 -4.73 -3.12
N GLY A 47 -0.36 -4.23 -2.57
CA GLY A 47 0.84 -3.98 -3.36
C GLY A 47 2.12 -3.87 -2.52
N THR A 48 3.25 -4.02 -3.20
CA THR A 48 4.58 -3.94 -2.60
C THR A 48 5.41 -2.87 -3.28
N ILE A 49 6.11 -2.08 -2.48
CA ILE A 49 7.07 -1.08 -2.93
C ILE A 49 8.43 -1.44 -2.35
N TYR A 50 9.47 -1.37 -3.19
CA TYR A 50 10.83 -1.78 -2.86
C TYR A 50 11.73 -0.54 -2.79
N GLN A 51 12.52 -0.43 -1.72
CA GLN A 51 13.65 0.49 -1.67
C GLN A 51 14.88 -0.24 -2.21
N LEU A 52 15.55 0.35 -3.18
CA LEU A 52 16.82 -0.16 -3.67
C LEU A 52 17.97 0.29 -2.76
N VAL A 53 19.11 -0.41 -2.81
CA VAL A 53 20.34 -0.04 -2.08
C VAL A 53 20.82 1.38 -2.43
N CYS A 54 20.53 1.87 -3.64
CA CYS A 54 20.83 3.25 -4.04
C CYS A 54 19.91 4.31 -3.40
N GLY A 55 18.92 3.91 -2.59
CA GLY A 55 17.94 4.77 -1.95
C GLY A 55 16.71 5.10 -2.81
N ARG A 56 16.63 4.60 -4.04
CA ARG A 56 15.47 4.79 -4.93
C ARG A 56 14.33 3.86 -4.54
N TRP A 57 13.11 4.39 -4.52
CA TRP A 57 11.88 3.60 -4.39
C TRP A 57 11.33 3.18 -5.75
N THR A 58 10.79 1.97 -5.85
CA THR A 58 10.20 1.40 -7.08
C THR A 58 9.06 0.44 -6.78
N THR A 59 8.11 0.31 -7.70
CA THR A 59 7.06 -0.74 -7.67
C THR A 59 7.52 -2.04 -8.32
N GLU A 60 8.59 -1.97 -9.12
CA GLU A 60 9.16 -3.13 -9.81
C GLU A 60 9.97 -3.99 -8.84
N ARG A 61 9.68 -5.29 -8.81
CA ARG A 61 10.44 -6.25 -8.01
C ARG A 61 11.92 -6.26 -8.47
N PRO A 62 12.90 -6.03 -7.57
CA PRO A 62 14.31 -6.12 -7.90
C PRO A 62 14.68 -7.53 -8.41
N GLN A 63 15.62 -7.60 -9.35
CA GLN A 63 16.09 -8.89 -9.89
C GLN A 63 16.88 -9.71 -8.85
N SER A 64 17.60 -9.03 -7.94
CA SER A 64 18.32 -9.64 -6.84
C SER A 64 17.83 -9.09 -5.49
N ARG A 65 17.81 -9.95 -4.46
CA ARG A 65 17.60 -9.52 -3.08
C ARG A 65 18.73 -8.63 -2.57
N ASP A 66 19.92 -8.72 -3.14
CA ASP A 66 21.06 -7.87 -2.77
C ASP A 66 20.88 -6.41 -3.21
N ASP A 67 20.00 -6.16 -4.17
CA ASP A 67 19.68 -4.80 -4.65
C ASP A 67 18.55 -4.15 -3.84
N GLU A 68 17.89 -4.90 -2.97
CA GLU A 68 16.82 -4.46 -2.10
C GLU A 68 17.36 -4.06 -0.72
N ARG A 69 16.95 -2.88 -0.26
CA ARG A 69 17.28 -2.35 1.06
C ARG A 69 16.14 -2.51 2.06
N GLU A 70 14.93 -2.23 1.62
CA GLU A 70 13.72 -2.19 2.45
C GLU A 70 12.50 -2.52 1.61
N ARG A 71 11.44 -3.02 2.23
CA ARG A 71 10.14 -3.25 1.58
C ARG A 71 9.03 -2.57 2.35
N VAL A 72 8.11 -1.97 1.62
CA VAL A 72 6.87 -1.41 2.14
C VAL A 72 5.71 -2.15 1.50
N PHE A 73 4.82 -2.67 2.35
CA PHE A 73 3.53 -3.19 1.92
C PHE A 73 2.47 -2.13 2.11
N TRP A 74 1.53 -2.10 1.17
CA TRP A 74 0.33 -1.32 1.32
C TRP A 74 -0.88 -2.17 0.97
N LYS A 75 -2.00 -1.87 1.62
CA LYS A 75 -3.29 -2.51 1.32
C LYS A 75 -4.46 -1.59 1.49
N LEU A 76 -5.56 -1.88 0.81
CA LEU A 76 -6.85 -1.22 0.96
C LEU A 76 -7.82 -2.17 1.66
N ASP A 77 -8.16 -1.83 2.90
CA ASP A 77 -9.20 -2.53 3.65
C ASP A 77 -10.56 -1.86 3.42
N TYR A 78 -11.60 -2.67 3.20
CA TYR A 78 -12.96 -2.22 2.93
C TYR A 78 -13.86 -2.44 4.14
N TYR A 79 -14.15 -1.37 4.88
CA TYR A 79 -15.03 -1.43 6.05
C TYR A 79 -16.43 -0.90 5.75
N ASP A 80 -17.41 -1.34 6.55
CA ASP A 80 -18.71 -0.67 6.62
C ASP A 80 -18.56 0.79 7.09
N ARG A 81 -19.59 1.61 6.89
CA ARG A 81 -19.54 3.03 7.32
C ARG A 81 -19.29 3.22 8.82
N ALA A 82 -19.60 2.21 9.64
CA ALA A 82 -19.38 2.24 11.08
C ALA A 82 -17.94 1.84 11.47
N MET A 83 -17.11 1.38 10.54
CA MET A 83 -15.78 0.80 10.77
C MET A 83 -15.78 -0.33 11.80
N ARG A 84 -16.82 -1.16 11.79
CA ARG A 84 -17.00 -2.29 12.73
C ARG A 84 -16.79 -3.63 12.05
N PHE A 85 -17.18 -3.74 10.79
CA PHE A 85 -17.14 -4.97 10.02
C PHE A 85 -16.65 -4.70 8.60
N ALA A 86 -16.29 -5.76 7.88
CA ALA A 86 -16.05 -5.67 6.44
C ALA A 86 -17.33 -5.18 5.73
N SER A 87 -17.17 -4.37 4.70
CA SER A 87 -18.32 -3.90 3.92
C SER A 87 -18.97 -5.06 3.15
N GLU A 88 -20.29 -5.02 3.02
CA GLU A 88 -21.05 -5.99 2.22
C GLU A 88 -20.77 -5.86 0.71
N ASP A 89 -20.33 -4.69 0.25
CA ASP A 89 -19.99 -4.42 -1.16
C ASP A 89 -18.79 -3.47 -1.26
N ALA A 90 -17.58 -4.03 -1.39
CA ALA A 90 -16.32 -3.28 -1.50
C ALA A 90 -16.28 -2.29 -2.69
N ALA A 91 -17.03 -2.57 -3.75
CA ALA A 91 -17.10 -1.71 -4.93
C ALA A 91 -17.99 -0.48 -4.69
N ASN A 92 -18.97 -0.56 -3.77
CA ASN A 92 -19.92 0.51 -3.51
C ASN A 92 -19.40 1.57 -2.50
N PRO A 93 -18.96 2.76 -2.97
CA PRO A 93 -18.44 3.81 -2.08
C PRO A 93 -19.54 4.43 -1.20
N ALA A 94 -20.81 4.19 -1.49
CA ALA A 94 -21.91 4.70 -0.67
C ALA A 94 -22.03 3.93 0.65
N ILE A 95 -21.55 2.68 0.74
CA ILE A 95 -21.63 1.88 1.98
C ILE A 95 -20.24 1.47 2.51
N THR A 96 -19.20 1.65 1.69
CA THR A 96 -17.83 1.24 1.99
C THR A 96 -16.93 2.41 2.32
N ARG A 97 -16.19 2.28 3.42
CA ARG A 97 -15.07 3.15 3.76
C ARG A 97 -13.75 2.43 3.45
N ARG A 98 -12.96 3.03 2.57
CA ARG A 98 -11.64 2.54 2.18
C ARG A 98 -10.59 3.06 3.14
N VAL A 99 -9.82 2.14 3.72
CA VAL A 99 -8.69 2.44 4.59
C VAL A 99 -7.43 1.96 3.90
N LEU A 100 -6.55 2.89 3.55
CA LEU A 100 -5.22 2.56 3.04
C LEU A 100 -4.30 2.34 4.24
N THR A 101 -3.77 1.13 4.38
CA THR A 101 -2.76 0.79 5.39
C THR A 101 -1.39 0.73 4.71
N ILE A 102 -0.39 1.42 5.25
CA ILE A 102 1.00 1.42 4.79
C ILE A 102 1.90 0.93 5.92
N MET A 103 2.74 -0.06 5.65
CA MET A 103 3.58 -0.71 6.67
C MET A 103 4.89 -1.22 6.10
N LEU A 104 5.94 -1.33 6.93
CA LEU A 104 7.15 -2.04 6.52
C LEU A 104 6.85 -3.54 6.37
N SER A 105 7.61 -4.23 5.51
CA SER A 105 7.44 -5.68 5.36
C SER A 105 7.69 -6.46 6.64
N ASP A 106 8.58 -5.95 7.50
CA ASP A 106 8.90 -6.55 8.79
C ASP A 106 7.75 -6.45 9.81
N GLU A 107 6.74 -5.62 9.52
CA GLU A 107 5.55 -5.44 10.36
C GLU A 107 4.34 -6.27 9.88
N TYR A 108 4.50 -7.08 8.83
CA TYR A 108 3.47 -7.94 8.25
C TYR A 108 3.73 -9.43 8.54
#